data_AF-A0A2D6YWE4-F1
#
_entry.id   AF-A0A2D6YWE4-F1
#
_cell.length_a   1.000
_cell.length_b   1.000
_cell.length_c   1.000
_cell.angle_alpha   90.00
_cell.angle_beta   90.00
_cell.angle_gamma   90.00
#
_symmetry.space_group_name_H-M   'P 1'
#
loop_
_entity.id
_entity.type
_entity.pdbx_description
1 polymer ?
#
loop_
_entity_poly.entity_id
_entity_poly.type
_entity_poly.pdbx_seq_one_letter_code
_entity_poly.pdbx_strand_id
1 'polypeptide(L)'
;MTSDPTFEQERLDTPPNLEFEAGRAIAVVVGAHPRAEIADRPWANLLVRRMRSILVDRGFAMDRGGPIPIVVTDVWFLNDDVLRRQPTVAIGDPAVNAASAFFANRLPCAYAIENACQLLLDPELLEPRACLWGIDDESLKLTMERFETKWIEPFLDASEHFIEP
;
A
#
# COMPACT_ATOMS: atom_id res chain seq x y z
N MET A 1 -17.62 -22.93 -15.23
CA MET A 1 -16.94 -21.77 -14.62
C MET A 1 -15.48 -22.12 -14.56
N THR A 2 -14.63 -21.46 -15.35
CA THR A 2 -13.18 -21.62 -15.27
C THR A 2 -12.71 -20.99 -13.96
N SER A 3 -11.87 -21.67 -13.19
CA SER A 3 -11.30 -21.13 -11.94
C SER A 3 -10.34 -19.98 -12.26
N ASP A 4 -10.53 -18.81 -11.66
CA ASP A 4 -9.57 -17.71 -11.69
C ASP A 4 -8.51 -17.96 -10.60
N PRO A 5 -7.26 -18.33 -10.95
CA PRO A 5 -6.24 -18.67 -9.98
C PRO A 5 -5.87 -17.49 -9.07
N THR A 6 -6.02 -16.25 -9.57
CA THR A 6 -5.76 -15.04 -8.78
C THR A 6 -6.79 -14.91 -7.67
N PHE A 7 -8.07 -15.06 -8.03
CA PHE A 7 -9.16 -15.04 -7.07
C PHE A 7 -9.00 -16.14 -6.02
N GLU A 8 -8.74 -17.39 -6.44
CA GLU A 8 -8.58 -18.51 -5.49
C GLU A 8 -7.42 -18.25 -4.51
N GLN A 9 -6.29 -17.72 -4.99
CA GLN A 9 -5.17 -17.38 -4.12
C GLN A 9 -5.53 -16.26 -3.13
N GLU A 10 -6.20 -15.19 -3.58
CA GLU A 10 -6.63 -14.11 -2.68
C GLU A 10 -7.60 -14.59 -1.58
N ARG A 11 -8.41 -15.60 -1.89
CA ARG A 11 -9.34 -16.22 -0.94
C ARG A 11 -8.65 -17.12 0.08
N LEU A 12 -7.52 -17.72 -0.28
CA LEU A 12 -6.65 -18.43 0.64
C LEU A 12 -5.85 -17.48 1.52
N ASP A 13 -5.29 -16.42 0.94
CA ASP A 13 -4.49 -15.42 1.68
C ASP A 13 -5.37 -14.60 2.63
N THR A 14 -6.56 -14.20 2.18
CA THR A 14 -7.53 -13.40 2.96
C THR A 14 -8.90 -14.06 2.98
N PRO A 15 -9.09 -15.10 3.80
CA PRO A 15 -10.38 -15.76 3.93
C PRO A 15 -11.39 -14.86 4.67
N PRO A 16 -12.72 -15.03 4.50
CA PRO A 16 -13.73 -14.15 5.12
C PRO A 16 -13.71 -14.13 6.64
N ASN A 17 -13.20 -15.20 7.24
CA ASN A 17 -13.09 -15.36 8.68
C ASN A 17 -11.74 -14.88 9.23
N LEU A 18 -10.89 -14.28 8.39
CA LEU A 18 -9.70 -13.59 8.87
C LEU A 18 -10.15 -12.46 9.81
N GLU A 19 -9.71 -12.53 11.06
CA GLU A 19 -9.92 -11.46 12.03
C GLU A 19 -9.02 -10.29 11.67
N PHE A 20 -9.63 -9.14 11.39
CA PHE A 20 -8.90 -7.91 11.06
C PHE A 20 -8.59 -7.13 12.33
N GLU A 21 -7.31 -6.83 12.52
CA GLU A 21 -6.82 -5.96 13.59
C GLU A 21 -6.10 -4.76 12.96
N ALA A 22 -6.64 -3.56 13.16
CA ALA A 22 -6.08 -2.34 12.59
C ALA A 22 -4.61 -2.11 12.99
N GLY A 23 -4.19 -2.55 14.18
CA GLY A 23 -2.81 -2.44 14.67
C GLY A 23 -1.79 -3.30 13.92
N ARG A 24 -2.26 -4.21 13.06
CA ARG A 24 -1.41 -5.12 12.27
C ARG A 24 -1.43 -4.80 10.78
N ALA A 25 -2.15 -3.76 10.37
CA ALA A 25 -2.34 -3.45 8.97
C ALA A 25 -1.07 -2.85 8.34
N ILE A 26 -0.80 -3.22 7.09
CA ILE A 26 0.02 -2.40 6.18
C ILE A 26 -0.96 -1.83 5.15
N ALA A 27 -1.32 -0.57 5.33
CA ALA A 27 -2.41 0.05 4.57
C ALA A 27 -1.92 0.47 3.18
N VAL A 28 -2.52 -0.08 2.11
CA VAL A 28 -2.37 0.44 0.75
C VAL A 28 -3.61 1.26 0.42
N VAL A 29 -3.46 2.58 0.37
CA VAL A 29 -4.60 3.52 0.40
C VAL A 29 -4.86 4.09 -0.98
N VAL A 30 -6.08 3.90 -1.49
CA VAL A 30 -6.56 4.51 -2.75
C VAL A 30 -7.68 5.52 -2.49
N GLY A 31 -7.94 6.42 -3.43
CA GLY A 31 -9.08 7.35 -3.32
C GLY A 31 -10.43 6.63 -3.34
N ALA A 32 -11.45 7.19 -2.69
CA ALA A 32 -12.83 6.67 -2.72
C ALA A 32 -13.64 7.09 -3.99
N HIS A 33 -12.96 7.57 -5.04
CA HIS A 33 -13.60 8.03 -6.28
C HIS A 33 -13.62 6.92 -7.36
N PRO A 34 -14.65 6.83 -8.24
CA PRO A 34 -14.70 5.81 -9.30
C PRO A 34 -13.46 5.74 -10.21
N ARG A 35 -12.77 6.87 -10.43
CA ARG A 35 -11.48 6.89 -11.13
C ARG A 35 -10.46 6.01 -10.43
N ALA A 36 -10.32 6.13 -9.11
CA ALA A 36 -9.36 5.37 -8.32
C ALA A 36 -9.71 3.88 -8.32
N GLU A 37 -11.00 3.53 -8.34
CA GLU A 37 -11.45 2.14 -8.51
C GLU A 37 -10.97 1.51 -9.84
N ILE A 38 -10.94 2.31 -10.91
CA ILE A 38 -10.57 1.85 -12.25
C ILE A 38 -9.04 1.86 -12.45
N ALA A 39 -8.36 2.89 -11.97
CA ALA A 39 -6.94 3.13 -12.26
C ALA A 39 -6.02 2.72 -11.10
N ASP A 40 -6.27 3.22 -9.89
CA ASP A 40 -5.32 3.09 -8.77
C ASP A 40 -5.48 1.75 -8.01
N ARG A 41 -6.73 1.28 -7.83
CA ARG A 41 -7.02 0.04 -7.09
C ARG A 41 -6.42 -1.21 -7.73
N PRO A 42 -6.39 -1.39 -9.07
CA PRO A 42 -5.67 -2.51 -9.68
C PRO A 42 -4.18 -2.54 -9.30
N TRP A 43 -3.50 -1.39 -9.29
CA TRP A 43 -2.11 -1.27 -8.84
C TRP A 43 -1.95 -1.55 -7.35
N ALA A 44 -2.87 -1.05 -6.53
CA ALA A 44 -2.90 -1.34 -5.09
C ALA A 44 -3.06 -2.84 -4.80
N ASN A 45 -3.96 -3.52 -5.51
CA ASN A 45 -4.15 -4.97 -5.39
C ASN A 45 -2.90 -5.74 -5.80
N LEU A 46 -2.24 -5.32 -6.90
CA LEU A 46 -0.98 -5.91 -7.32
C LEU A 46 0.11 -5.77 -6.23
N LEU A 47 0.26 -4.57 -5.67
CA LEU A 47 1.25 -4.31 -4.61
C LEU A 47 0.96 -5.13 -3.35
N VAL A 48 -0.30 -5.20 -2.92
CA VAL A 48 -0.71 -6.00 -1.75
C VAL A 48 -0.38 -7.48 -1.97
N ARG A 49 -0.63 -8.04 -3.16
CA ARG A 49 -0.24 -9.44 -3.46
C ARG A 49 1.27 -9.62 -3.37
N ARG A 50 2.06 -8.66 -3.88
CA ARG A 50 3.53 -8.70 -3.77
C ARG A 50 4.00 -8.65 -2.32
N MET A 51 3.48 -7.72 -1.54
CA MET A 51 3.78 -7.62 -0.11
C MET A 51 3.45 -8.92 0.64
N ARG A 52 2.28 -9.51 0.39
CA ARG A 52 1.89 -10.80 0.99
C ARG A 52 2.83 -11.92 0.62
N SER A 53 3.21 -12.03 -0.65
CA SER A 53 4.17 -13.04 -1.11
C SER A 53 5.51 -12.92 -0.37
N ILE A 54 6.05 -11.70 -0.29
CA ILE A 54 7.32 -11.44 0.41
C ILE A 54 7.21 -11.80 1.90
N LEU A 55 6.13 -11.39 2.57
CA LEU A 55 5.90 -11.69 3.98
C LEU A 55 5.76 -13.20 4.25
N VAL A 56 5.09 -13.94 3.34
CA VAL A 56 5.01 -15.40 3.42
C VAL A 56 6.39 -16.04 3.26
N ASP A 57 7.21 -15.57 2.32
CA ASP A 57 8.58 -16.04 2.13
C ASP A 57 9.47 -15.74 3.34
N ARG A 58 9.18 -14.66 4.08
CA ARG A 58 9.79 -14.30 5.37
C ARG A 58 9.24 -15.09 6.56
N GLY A 59 8.22 -15.93 6.36
CA GLY A 59 7.64 -16.80 7.38
C GLY A 59 6.47 -16.21 8.18
N PHE A 60 5.98 -15.03 7.82
CA PHE A 60 4.79 -14.45 8.43
C PHE A 60 3.52 -15.14 7.91
N ALA A 61 2.51 -15.20 8.77
CA ALA A 61 1.17 -15.67 8.41
C ALA A 61 0.11 -14.78 9.08
N MET A 62 -0.82 -14.25 8.29
CA MET A 62 -1.85 -13.30 8.77
C MET A 62 -2.79 -13.92 9.81
N ASP A 63 -3.05 -15.23 9.74
CA ASP A 63 -3.87 -15.97 10.71
C ASP A 63 -3.13 -16.30 12.02
N ARG A 64 -1.81 -16.09 12.07
CA ARG A 64 -0.94 -16.33 13.24
C ARG A 64 -0.31 -15.05 13.78
N GLY A 65 -1.00 -13.92 13.64
CA GLY A 65 -0.53 -12.64 14.19
C GLY A 65 0.37 -11.81 13.28
N GLY A 66 0.69 -12.27 12.07
CA GLY A 66 1.56 -11.53 11.14
C GLY A 66 0.95 -10.23 10.56
N PRO A 67 1.75 -9.38 9.89
CA PRO A 67 1.25 -8.16 9.25
C PRO A 67 0.17 -8.44 8.20
N ILE A 68 -0.78 -7.51 8.03
CA ILE A 68 -1.93 -7.63 7.13
C ILE A 68 -1.86 -6.53 6.06
N PRO A 69 -1.18 -6.77 4.92
CA PRO A 69 -1.29 -5.88 3.76
C PRO A 69 -2.71 -5.88 3.20
N ILE A 70 -3.32 -4.70 3.10
CA ILE A 70 -4.72 -4.55 2.68
C ILE A 70 -4.93 -3.26 1.90
N VAL A 71 -5.78 -3.32 0.87
CA VAL A 71 -6.23 -2.12 0.17
C VAL A 71 -7.41 -1.51 0.91
N VAL A 72 -7.30 -0.24 1.26
CA VAL A 72 -8.38 0.55 1.89
C VAL A 72 -8.61 1.84 1.13
N THR A 73 -9.78 2.44 1.29
CA THR A 73 -10.01 3.80 0.78
C THR A 73 -9.45 4.83 1.74
N ASP A 74 -9.11 6.00 1.20
CA ASP A 74 -8.73 7.19 1.97
C ASP A 74 -9.78 7.58 3.01
N VAL A 75 -11.08 7.37 2.74
CA VAL A 75 -12.17 7.56 3.70
C VAL A 75 -12.00 6.67 4.94
N TRP A 76 -11.75 5.37 4.79
CA TRP A 76 -11.54 4.49 5.93
C TRP A 76 -10.23 4.81 6.65
N PHE A 77 -9.16 5.00 5.90
CA PHE A 77 -7.83 5.30 6.44
C PHE A 77 -7.83 6.57 7.31
N LEU A 78 -8.45 7.65 6.83
CA LEU A 78 -8.41 8.93 7.53
C LEU A 78 -9.33 9.01 8.75
N ASN A 79 -10.35 8.14 8.84
CA ASN A 79 -11.33 8.13 9.92
C ASN A 79 -11.05 7.09 11.02
N ASP A 80 -10.04 6.25 10.87
CA ASP A 80 -9.60 5.29 11.90
C ASP A 80 -8.20 5.67 12.42
N ASP A 81 -8.12 6.06 13.69
CA ASP A 81 -6.88 6.52 14.30
C ASP A 81 -5.81 5.44 14.45
N VAL A 82 -6.20 4.17 14.59
CA VAL A 82 -5.25 3.05 14.70
C VAL A 82 -4.66 2.78 13.32
N LEU A 83 -5.52 2.68 12.30
CA LEU A 83 -5.13 2.45 10.92
C LEU A 83 -4.27 3.58 10.38
N ARG A 84 -4.59 4.84 10.70
CA ARG A 84 -3.82 6.02 10.26
C ARG A 84 -2.40 6.09 10.80
N ARG A 85 -2.11 5.38 11.90
CA ARG A 85 -0.77 5.28 12.50
C ARG A 85 0.07 4.17 11.86
N GLN A 86 -0.55 3.23 11.16
CA GLN A 86 0.13 2.08 10.61
C GLN A 86 1.03 2.39 9.41
N PRO A 87 1.94 1.47 9.05
CA PRO A 87 2.68 1.54 7.80
C PRO A 87 1.73 1.72 6.61
N THR A 88 2.04 2.67 5.73
CA THR A 88 1.09 3.12 4.70
C THR A 88 1.76 3.39 3.36
N VAL A 89 1.16 2.90 2.27
CA VAL A 89 1.45 3.33 0.89
C VAL A 89 0.19 3.94 0.29
N ALA A 90 0.17 5.26 0.11
CA ALA A 90 -0.92 5.93 -0.61
C ALA A 90 -0.65 5.92 -2.11
N ILE A 91 -1.64 5.51 -2.91
CA ILE A 91 -1.57 5.43 -4.37
C ILE A 91 -2.62 6.35 -4.97
N GLY A 92 -2.18 7.24 -5.85
CA GLY A 92 -3.03 8.16 -6.59
C GLY A 92 -2.71 9.63 -6.29
N ASP A 93 -3.11 10.49 -7.21
CA ASP A 93 -2.90 11.93 -7.13
C ASP A 93 -3.67 12.57 -5.95
N PRO A 94 -3.08 13.53 -5.20
CA PRO A 94 -3.73 14.29 -4.12
C PRO A 94 -5.08 14.93 -4.44
N ALA A 95 -5.37 15.24 -5.71
CA ALA A 95 -6.67 15.78 -6.10
C ALA A 95 -7.78 14.71 -6.04
N VAL A 96 -7.43 13.42 -6.03
CA VAL A 96 -8.38 12.29 -6.01
C VAL A 96 -8.15 11.30 -4.87
N ASN A 97 -7.04 11.41 -4.12
CA ASN A 97 -6.74 10.63 -2.92
C ASN A 97 -6.36 11.56 -1.76
N ALA A 98 -7.21 11.60 -0.73
CA ALA A 98 -7.02 12.45 0.43
C ALA A 98 -5.85 12.01 1.32
N ALA A 99 -5.48 10.72 1.32
CA ALA A 99 -4.28 10.26 2.02
C ALA A 99 -3.00 10.75 1.32
N SER A 100 -2.97 10.74 -0.02
CA SER A 100 -1.87 11.35 -0.78
C SER A 100 -1.77 12.85 -0.50
N ALA A 101 -2.90 13.57 -0.47
CA ALA A 101 -2.92 14.99 -0.09
C ALA A 101 -2.44 15.23 1.35
N PHE A 102 -2.80 14.34 2.27
CA PHE A 102 -2.32 14.38 3.64
C PHE A 102 -0.79 14.24 3.70
N PHE A 103 -0.19 13.34 2.94
CA PHE A 103 1.25 13.10 3.02
C PHE A 103 2.10 14.01 2.12
N ALA A 104 1.54 14.62 1.07
CA ALA A 104 2.30 15.38 0.07
C ALA A 104 3.23 16.47 0.63
N ASN A 105 2.82 17.14 1.71
CA ASN A 105 3.62 18.19 2.37
C ASN A 105 4.41 17.69 3.59
N ARG A 106 4.36 16.39 3.87
CA ARG A 106 4.94 15.75 5.06
C ARG A 106 6.06 14.77 4.74
N LEU A 107 6.05 14.20 3.53
CA LEU A 107 7.08 13.27 3.07
C LEU A 107 8.02 13.98 2.09
N PRO A 108 9.34 13.74 2.19
CA PRO A 108 10.28 14.24 1.20
C PRO A 108 10.14 13.50 -0.13
N CYS A 109 10.52 14.14 -1.22
CA CYS A 109 10.55 13.53 -2.55
C CYS A 109 11.80 12.66 -2.71
N ALA A 110 11.62 11.34 -2.77
CA ALA A 110 12.71 10.37 -2.93
C ALA A 110 12.98 10.01 -4.41
N TYR A 111 11.99 10.24 -5.29
CA TYR A 111 12.13 10.09 -6.74
C TYR A 111 11.06 10.92 -7.46
N ALA A 112 11.44 11.55 -8.57
CA ALA A 112 10.50 12.26 -9.43
C ALA A 112 10.98 12.25 -10.89
N ILE A 113 10.02 12.20 -11.80
CA ILE A 113 10.19 12.62 -13.18
C ILE A 113 9.31 13.86 -13.35
N GLU A 114 9.92 14.96 -13.77
CA GLU A 114 9.24 16.24 -13.95
C GLU A 114 8.02 16.07 -14.87
N ASN A 115 6.87 16.61 -14.45
CA ASN A 115 5.60 16.53 -15.16
C ASN A 115 5.08 15.12 -15.47
N ALA A 116 5.55 14.07 -14.77
CA ALA A 116 5.06 12.71 -14.99
C ALA A 116 4.66 12.02 -13.69
N CYS A 117 5.60 11.84 -12.76
CA CYS A 117 5.36 11.04 -11.56
C CYS A 117 6.28 11.44 -10.41
N GLN A 118 5.88 11.11 -9.18
CA GLN A 118 6.79 11.21 -8.05
C GLN A 118 6.59 10.06 -7.05
N LEU A 119 7.56 9.87 -6.18
CA LEU A 119 7.51 8.93 -5.09
C LEU A 119 8.03 9.69 -3.87
N LEU A 120 7.14 9.88 -2.90
CA LEU A 120 7.44 10.56 -1.66
C LEU A 120 7.58 9.51 -0.57
N LEU A 121 8.70 9.51 0.16
CA LEU A 121 8.92 8.72 1.36
C LEU A 121 10.12 9.27 2.10
N ASP A 122 10.17 9.04 3.41
CA ASP A 122 11.38 9.24 4.20
C ASP A 122 12.40 8.14 3.87
N PRO A 123 13.59 8.45 3.33
CA PRO A 123 14.61 7.45 3.01
C PRO A 123 15.09 6.64 4.21
N GLU A 124 14.95 7.18 5.42
CA GLU A 124 15.28 6.48 6.67
C GLU A 124 14.15 5.55 7.15
N LEU A 125 12.93 5.71 6.60
CA LEU A 125 11.74 4.93 6.93
C LEU A 125 11.46 4.84 8.44
N LEU A 126 11.73 5.91 9.19
CA LEU A 126 11.43 5.98 10.63
C LEU A 126 9.94 5.78 10.92
N GLU A 127 9.11 6.34 10.04
CA GLU A 127 7.70 5.98 9.91
C GLU A 127 7.49 5.44 8.49
N PRO A 128 7.20 4.15 8.30
CA PRO A 128 7.09 3.54 6.98
C PRO A 128 5.86 4.07 6.23
N ARG A 129 6.07 5.17 5.50
CA ARG A 129 5.04 5.89 4.75
C ARG A 129 5.56 6.24 3.37
N ALA A 130 4.76 5.94 2.35
CA ALA A 130 5.05 6.29 0.97
C ALA A 130 3.82 6.85 0.26
N CYS A 131 4.06 7.70 -0.74
CA CYS A 131 3.06 8.16 -1.70
C CYS A 131 3.55 7.94 -3.13
N LEU A 132 2.72 7.30 -3.94
CA LEU A 132 2.98 6.97 -5.33
C LEU A 132 1.89 7.61 -6.20
N TRP A 133 2.29 8.43 -7.15
CA TRP A 133 1.40 9.20 -8.02
C TRP A 133 2.04 9.37 -9.39
N GLY A 134 1.22 9.21 -10.41
CA GLY A 134 1.50 9.51 -11.80
C GLY A 134 0.34 10.27 -12.41
N ILE A 135 0.62 11.11 -13.41
CA ILE A 135 -0.42 11.86 -14.12
C ILE A 135 -1.33 10.95 -14.96
N ASP A 136 -0.83 9.78 -15.35
CA ASP A 136 -1.50 8.71 -16.07
C ASP A 136 -1.01 7.32 -15.61
N ASP A 137 -1.55 6.26 -16.21
CA ASP A 137 -1.26 4.87 -15.85
C ASP A 137 0.20 4.47 -16.11
N GLU A 138 0.80 4.94 -17.22
CA GLU A 138 2.21 4.68 -17.53
C GLU A 138 3.14 5.36 -16.52
N SER A 139 2.83 6.59 -16.14
CA SER A 139 3.57 7.34 -15.14
C SER A 139 3.43 6.72 -13.75
N LEU A 140 2.24 6.23 -13.40
CA LEU A 140 2.01 5.52 -12.14
C LEU A 140 2.80 4.21 -12.12
N LYS A 141 2.80 3.46 -13.22
CA LYS A 141 3.62 2.25 -13.37
C LYS A 141 5.11 2.52 -13.11
N LEU A 142 5.68 3.63 -13.60
CA LEU A 142 7.07 3.98 -13.32
C LEU A 142 7.33 4.17 -11.81
N THR A 143 6.42 4.81 -11.08
CA THR A 143 6.53 4.94 -9.63
C THR A 143 6.35 3.62 -8.88
N MET A 144 5.44 2.76 -9.33
CA MET A 144 5.25 1.43 -8.78
C MET A 144 6.52 0.59 -8.96
N GLU A 145 7.05 0.51 -10.18
CA GLU A 145 8.30 -0.21 -10.48
C GLU A 145 9.47 0.36 -9.66
N ARG A 146 9.55 1.68 -9.49
CA ARG A 146 10.59 2.30 -8.68
C ARG A 146 10.47 1.94 -7.20
N PHE A 147 9.25 1.91 -6.66
CA PHE A 147 8.99 1.47 -5.29
C PHE A 147 9.31 0.00 -5.10
N GLU A 148 8.79 -0.88 -5.98
CA GLU A 148 9.00 -2.33 -5.92
C GLU A 148 10.48 -2.71 -6.04
N THR A 149 11.25 -2.05 -6.91
CA THR A 149 12.65 -2.43 -7.13
C THR A 149 13.62 -1.92 -6.06
N LYS A 150 13.31 -0.78 -5.42
CA LYS A 150 14.24 -0.12 -4.50
C LYS A 150 13.78 -0.11 -3.05
N TRP A 151 12.47 -0.02 -2.82
CA TRP A 151 11.93 0.37 -1.52
C TRP A 151 11.01 -0.66 -0.88
N ILE A 152 10.43 -1.63 -1.62
CA ILE A 152 9.50 -2.59 -1.03
C ILE A 152 10.12 -3.41 0.11
N GLU A 153 11.34 -3.90 -0.07
CA GLU A 153 12.05 -4.69 0.95
C GLU A 153 12.37 -3.83 2.19
N PRO A 154 13.05 -2.66 2.08
CA PRO A 154 13.25 -1.77 3.23
C PRO A 154 11.95 -1.30 3.90
N PHE A 155 10.90 -1.06 3.11
CA PHE A 155 9.61 -0.64 3.62
C PHE A 155 8.96 -1.75 4.45
N LEU A 156 9.01 -3.00 3.99
CA LEU A 156 8.50 -4.15 4.74
C LEU A 156 9.35 -4.41 5.99
N ASP A 157 10.68 -4.30 5.90
CA ASP A 157 11.55 -4.37 7.08
C ASP A 157 11.12 -3.35 8.15
N ALA A 158 10.97 -2.08 7.77
CA ALA A 158 10.51 -1.05 8.69
C ALA A 158 9.08 -1.28 9.20
N SER A 159 8.19 -1.81 8.36
CA SER A 159 6.80 -2.12 8.71
C SER A 159 6.71 -3.23 9.76
N GLU A 160 7.53 -4.26 9.63
CA GLU A 160 7.59 -5.38 10.57
C GLU A 160 7.97 -4.90 11.97
N HIS A 161 9.05 -4.12 12.09
CA HIS A 161 9.47 -3.54 13.37
C HIS A 161 8.45 -2.55 13.96
N PHE A 162 7.65 -1.90 13.11
CA PHE A 162 6.60 -0.99 13.56
C PHE A 162 5.35 -1.71 14.06
N ILE A 163 5.00 -2.85 13.44
CA ILE A 163 3.82 -3.66 13.75
C ILE A 163 4.08 -4.65 14.88
N GLU A 164 5.34 -5.02 15.13
CA GLU A 164 5.71 -5.83 16.30
C GLU A 164 5.20 -5.17 17.61
N PRO A 165 4.42 -5.90 18.43
CA PRO A 165 3.85 -5.39 19.68
C PRO A 165 4.88 -5.18 20.80
#